data_AF-A0AA35KQH0-F1
#
_entry.id   AF-A0AA35KQH0-F1
#
_cell.length_a   1.000
_cell.length_b   1.000
_cell.length_c   1.000
_cell.angle_alpha   90.00
_cell.angle_beta   90.00
_cell.angle_gamma   90.00
#
_symmetry.space_group_name_H-M   'P 1'
#
loop_
_entity.id
_entity.type
_entity.pdbx_description
1 polymer ?
#
loop_
_entity_poly.entity_id
_entity_poly.type
_entity_poly.pdbx_seq_one_letter_code
_entity_poly.pdbx_strand_id
1 'polypeptide(L)'
;MAFFINFEFQATVKEGSTGVIVNLTVEDRDDPATGAWRAVYTIINGNPGQSFEIHTNPKNNEGMLSVVKPLDCEISAFHTLLIKVENEDPLVPDIAYDTSSTATVQITVLDVNEAPVFHPDPMTITKQENIPIGSVVLTVNATDPDTLQHQTIR
;
A
#
# COMPACT_ATOMS: atom_id res chain seq x y z
N MET A 1 -26.81 -11.93 1.54
CA MET A 1 -26.08 -10.66 1.70
C MET A 1 -24.69 -10.94 2.21
N ALA A 2 -23.69 -10.39 1.52
CA ALA A 2 -22.30 -10.50 1.89
C ALA A 2 -21.97 -9.61 3.11
N PHE A 3 -21.32 -10.18 4.12
CA PHE A 3 -20.83 -9.43 5.28
C PHE A 3 -19.43 -9.90 5.68
N PHE A 4 -18.64 -8.99 6.25
CA PHE A 4 -17.31 -9.34 6.76
C PHE A 4 -17.41 -10.18 8.02
N ILE A 5 -16.59 -11.24 8.13
CA ILE A 5 -16.51 -12.03 9.36
C ILE A 5 -15.76 -11.28 10.47
N ASN A 6 -14.84 -10.38 10.08
CA ASN A 6 -14.05 -9.53 10.98
C ASN A 6 -14.22 -8.07 10.55
N PHE A 7 -14.34 -7.15 11.51
CA PHE A 7 -14.46 -5.72 11.22
C PHE A 7 -13.11 -5.00 11.16
N GLU A 8 -12.04 -5.69 11.51
CA GLU A 8 -10.67 -5.16 11.54
C GLU A 8 -9.72 -6.19 10.93
N PHE A 9 -8.92 -5.73 9.96
CA PHE A 9 -7.87 -6.51 9.31
C PHE A 9 -6.55 -5.78 9.44
N GLN A 10 -5.45 -6.54 9.47
CA GLN A 10 -4.10 -6.01 9.48
C GLN A 10 -3.33 -6.55 8.28
N ALA A 11 -2.54 -5.69 7.66
CA ALA A 11 -1.66 -6.05 6.56
C ALA A 11 -0.30 -5.38 6.73
N THR A 12 0.74 -6.07 6.26
CA THR A 12 2.09 -5.52 6.19
C THR A 12 2.60 -5.62 4.77
N VAL A 13 3.27 -4.57 4.32
CA VAL A 13 3.85 -4.50 2.97
C VAL A 13 5.20 -3.81 3.06
N LYS A 14 6.19 -4.31 2.33
CA LYS A 14 7.47 -3.60 2.20
C LYS A 14 7.27 -2.40 1.30
N GLU A 15 7.90 -1.28 1.63
CA GLU A 15 7.91 -0.15 0.72
C GLU A 15 8.52 -0.52 -0.65
N GLY A 16 8.23 0.28 -1.66
CA GLY A 16 8.63 -0.03 -3.04
C GLY A 16 7.88 -1.21 -3.70
N SER A 17 7.17 -2.04 -2.93
CA SER A 17 6.54 -3.27 -3.41
C SER A 17 5.09 -3.06 -3.85
N THR A 18 4.66 -3.85 -4.83
CA THR A 18 3.26 -3.89 -5.33
C THR A 18 2.73 -5.32 -5.31
N GLY A 19 1.41 -5.48 -5.19
CA GLY A 19 0.75 -6.79 -5.20
C GLY A 19 -0.30 -6.94 -4.10
N VAL A 20 -0.86 -8.14 -3.97
CA VAL A 20 -1.89 -8.47 -2.97
C VAL A 20 -1.26 -8.52 -1.58
N ILE A 21 -1.86 -7.82 -0.62
CA ILE A 21 -1.34 -7.68 0.75
C ILE A 21 -2.21 -8.37 1.80
N VAL A 22 -3.52 -8.49 1.56
CA VAL A 22 -4.44 -9.19 2.47
C VAL A 22 -5.72 -9.58 1.74
N ASN A 23 -6.30 -10.72 2.13
CA ASN A 23 -7.64 -11.12 1.70
C ASN A 23 -8.65 -10.81 2.81
N LEU A 24 -9.71 -10.08 2.49
CA LEU A 24 -10.81 -9.77 3.38
C LEU A 24 -11.85 -10.88 3.26
N THR A 25 -12.05 -11.60 4.35
CA THR A 25 -12.97 -12.73 4.44
C THR A 25 -14.40 -12.26 4.66
N VAL A 26 -15.30 -12.81 3.86
CA VAL A 26 -16.74 -12.53 3.90
C VAL A 26 -17.53 -13.82 3.94
N GLU A 27 -18.74 -13.74 4.48
CA GLU A 27 -19.75 -14.79 4.37
C GLU A 27 -20.98 -14.25 3.64
N ASP A 28 -21.57 -15.12 2.82
CA ASP A 28 -22.88 -14.92 2.21
C ASP A 28 -23.66 -16.24 2.25
N ARG A 29 -24.96 -16.16 2.52
CA ARG A 29 -25.89 -17.30 2.59
C ARG A 29 -26.67 -17.53 1.30
N ASP A 30 -26.55 -16.63 0.33
CA ASP A 30 -27.18 -16.75 -0.98
C ASP A 30 -26.50 -17.82 -1.86
N ASP A 31 -27.14 -18.22 -2.96
CA ASP A 31 -26.64 -19.28 -3.84
C ASP A 31 -25.37 -18.83 -4.60
N PRO A 32 -24.23 -19.55 -4.49
CA PRO A 32 -22.98 -19.21 -5.18
C PRO A 32 -23.06 -19.05 -6.70
N ALA A 33 -24.10 -19.60 -7.34
CA ALA A 33 -24.34 -19.45 -8.77
C ALA A 33 -25.00 -18.11 -9.17
N THR A 34 -25.36 -17.26 -8.20
CA THR A 34 -26.12 -16.02 -8.41
C THR A 34 -25.30 -14.75 -8.14
N GLY A 35 -25.68 -13.62 -8.74
CA GLY A 35 -25.09 -12.31 -8.43
C GLY A 35 -25.43 -11.82 -7.01
N ALA A 36 -26.47 -12.38 -6.40
CA ALA A 36 -26.80 -12.19 -4.99
C ALA A 36 -25.75 -12.78 -4.03
N TRP A 37 -24.93 -13.75 -4.46
CA TRP A 37 -23.79 -14.24 -3.67
C TRP A 37 -22.49 -13.49 -3.98
N ARG A 38 -22.31 -12.97 -5.19
CA ARG A 38 -21.08 -12.26 -5.57
C ARG A 38 -20.95 -10.98 -4.76
N ALA A 39 -19.84 -10.87 -4.03
CA ALA A 39 -19.45 -9.69 -3.29
C ALA A 39 -18.77 -8.68 -4.21
N VAL A 40 -19.10 -7.41 -4.04
CA VAL A 40 -18.48 -6.25 -4.67
C VAL A 40 -17.86 -5.41 -3.58
N TYR A 41 -16.56 -5.17 -3.69
CA TYR A 41 -15.79 -4.42 -2.70
C TYR A 41 -15.50 -3.00 -3.20
N THR A 42 -15.64 -2.03 -2.31
CA THR A 42 -15.31 -0.63 -2.60
C THR A 42 -14.49 -0.04 -1.46
N ILE A 43 -13.39 0.63 -1.79
CA ILE A 43 -12.64 1.44 -0.83
C ILE A 43 -13.35 2.78 -0.69
N ILE A 44 -14.01 3.02 0.45
CA ILE A 44 -14.82 4.22 0.68
C ILE A 44 -14.08 5.30 1.45
N ASN A 45 -12.95 4.98 2.10
CA ASN A 45 -12.08 5.97 2.75
C ASN A 45 -10.63 5.45 2.85
N GLY A 46 -9.68 6.36 3.04
CA GLY A 46 -8.27 6.05 3.33
C GLY A 46 -7.35 5.93 2.12
N ASN A 47 -7.86 6.10 0.89
CA ASN A 47 -7.08 5.92 -0.34
C ASN A 47 -7.02 7.18 -1.26
N PRO A 48 -6.60 8.36 -0.75
CA PRO A 48 -6.55 9.59 -1.56
C PRO A 48 -5.54 9.52 -2.72
N GLY A 49 -4.44 8.77 -2.55
CA GLY A 49 -3.40 8.61 -3.57
C GLY A 49 -3.70 7.56 -4.63
N GLN A 50 -4.82 6.83 -4.50
CA GLN A 50 -5.15 5.66 -5.32
C GLN A 50 -3.98 4.66 -5.39
N SER A 51 -3.32 4.43 -4.25
CA SER A 51 -2.23 3.46 -4.12
C SER A 51 -2.73 2.06 -3.84
N PHE A 52 -3.99 1.94 -3.40
CA PHE A 52 -4.65 0.68 -3.08
C PHE A 52 -5.78 0.36 -4.06
N GLU A 53 -5.97 -0.91 -4.36
CA GLU A 53 -7.09 -1.43 -5.14
C GLU A 53 -7.60 -2.74 -4.52
N ILE A 54 -8.91 -2.99 -4.59
CA ILE A 54 -9.53 -4.21 -4.08
C ILE A 54 -10.35 -4.88 -5.17
N HIS A 55 -10.18 -6.19 -5.32
CA HIS A 55 -10.90 -7.00 -6.30
C HIS A 55 -11.54 -8.20 -5.62
N THR A 56 -12.68 -8.64 -6.12
CA THR A 56 -13.32 -9.88 -5.67
C THR A 56 -12.59 -11.08 -6.22
N ASN A 57 -12.22 -12.01 -5.35
CA ASN A 57 -11.67 -13.29 -5.76
C ASN A 57 -12.80 -14.19 -6.28
N PRO A 58 -12.76 -14.61 -7.56
CA PRO A 58 -13.85 -15.36 -8.18
C PRO A 58 -14.04 -16.78 -7.63
N LYS A 59 -13.08 -17.30 -6.83
CA LYS A 59 -13.15 -18.67 -6.29
C LYS A 59 -13.83 -18.77 -4.93
N ASN A 60 -13.60 -17.78 -4.07
CA ASN A 60 -14.02 -17.83 -2.66
C ASN A 60 -14.74 -16.55 -2.21
N ASN A 61 -15.01 -15.62 -3.13
CA ASN A 61 -15.69 -14.36 -2.87
C ASN A 61 -14.94 -13.37 -1.96
N GLU A 62 -13.71 -13.69 -1.55
CA GLU A 62 -12.91 -12.82 -0.67
C GLU A 62 -12.44 -11.56 -1.39
N GLY A 63 -12.28 -10.47 -0.64
CA GLY A 63 -11.75 -9.21 -1.17
C GLY A 63 -10.23 -9.22 -1.18
N MET A 64 -9.60 -9.30 -2.34
CA MET A 64 -8.15 -9.22 -2.49
C MET A 64 -7.72 -7.76 -2.51
N LEU A 65 -7.26 -7.25 -1.37
CA LEU A 65 -6.68 -5.91 -1.26
C LEU A 65 -5.23 -5.93 -1.73
N SER A 66 -4.89 -4.99 -2.61
CA SER A 66 -3.59 -4.90 -3.26
C SER A 66 -3.03 -3.48 -3.29
N VAL A 67 -1.71 -3.39 -3.32
CA VAL A 67 -0.95 -2.17 -3.56
C VAL A 67 -0.63 -2.09 -5.05
N VAL A 68 -1.11 -1.02 -5.70
CA VAL A 68 -0.93 -0.77 -7.14
C VAL A 68 0.08 0.33 -7.43
N LYS A 69 0.35 1.20 -6.44
CA LYS A 69 1.45 2.18 -6.49
C LYS A 69 2.38 1.93 -5.32
N PRO A 70 3.70 1.92 -5.54
CA PRO A 70 4.68 1.78 -4.47
C PRO A 70 4.40 2.78 -3.34
N LEU A 71 4.45 2.29 -2.12
CA LEU A 71 4.42 3.11 -0.90
C LEU A 71 5.84 3.45 -0.49
N ASP A 72 5.96 4.49 0.31
CA ASP A 72 7.20 5.07 0.81
C ASP A 72 7.01 5.28 2.32
N CYS A 73 7.87 4.63 3.11
CA CYS A 73 7.79 4.57 4.56
C CYS A 73 8.08 5.94 5.20
N GLU A 74 9.07 6.65 4.65
CA GLU A 74 9.49 8.01 5.03
C GLU A 74 8.36 9.03 4.86
N ILE A 75 7.50 8.82 3.86
CA ILE A 75 6.29 9.63 3.66
C ILE A 75 5.18 9.20 4.63
N SER A 76 4.87 7.90 4.68
CA SER A 76 3.79 7.40 5.54
C SER A 76 3.93 5.90 5.85
N ALA A 77 4.33 5.58 7.08
CA ALA A 77 4.44 4.21 7.55
C ALA A 77 3.09 3.51 7.83
N PHE A 78 1.99 4.25 7.96
CA PHE A 78 0.69 3.72 8.38
C PHE A 78 -0.46 4.24 7.53
N HIS A 79 -1.26 3.31 7.01
CA HIS A 79 -2.50 3.63 6.30
C HIS A 79 -3.69 2.92 6.93
N THR A 80 -4.84 3.61 6.97
CA THR A 80 -6.11 3.05 7.44
C THR A 80 -7.14 3.17 6.33
N LEU A 81 -7.59 2.04 5.81
CA LEU A 81 -8.63 1.98 4.78
C LEU A 81 -9.97 1.59 5.39
N LEU A 82 -11.04 2.20 4.89
CA LEU A 82 -12.41 1.75 5.16
C LEU A 82 -12.95 1.10 3.91
N ILE A 83 -13.28 -0.19 4.01
CA ILE A 83 -13.78 -1.01 2.92
C ILE A 83 -15.25 -1.27 3.15
N LYS A 84 -16.05 -1.14 2.10
CA LYS A 84 -17.45 -1.55 2.05
C LYS A 84 -17.58 -2.79 1.17
N VAL A 85 -18.42 -3.74 1.57
CA VAL A 85 -18.88 -4.86 0.74
C VAL A 85 -20.40 -4.81 0.57
N GLU A 86 -20.85 -5.12 -0.64
CA GLU A 86 -22.25 -5.30 -1.04
C GLU A 86 -22.35 -6.43 -2.06
N ASN A 87 -23.57 -6.86 -2.41
CA ASN A 87 -23.75 -7.86 -3.46
C ASN A 87 -23.79 -7.23 -4.85
N GLU A 88 -23.42 -7.99 -5.88
CA GLU A 88 -23.49 -7.55 -7.28
C GLU A 88 -24.95 -7.26 -7.67
N ASP A 89 -25.86 -8.16 -7.30
CA ASP A 89 -27.29 -7.94 -7.48
C ASP A 89 -27.87 -7.17 -6.29
N PRO A 90 -28.60 -6.06 -6.53
CA PRO A 90 -29.27 -5.35 -5.45
C PRO A 90 -30.33 -6.25 -4.81
N LEU A 91 -30.35 -6.24 -3.47
CA LEU A 91 -31.44 -6.83 -2.70
C LEU A 91 -32.75 -6.11 -3.06
N VAL A 92 -33.87 -6.85 -3.02
CA VAL A 92 -35.22 -6.43 -3.44
C VAL A 92 -35.48 -4.93 -3.19
N PRO A 93 -35.80 -4.14 -4.24
CA PRO A 93 -36.11 -2.72 -4.07
C PRO A 93 -37.36 -2.60 -3.18
N ASP A 94 -37.31 -1.70 -2.19
CA ASP A 94 -38.35 -1.39 -1.19
C ASP A 94 -38.17 -1.97 0.23
N ILE A 95 -37.03 -2.59 0.55
CA ILE A 95 -36.70 -2.91 1.95
C ILE A 95 -35.38 -2.27 2.38
N ALA A 96 -35.46 -1.28 3.28
CA ALA A 96 -34.31 -0.61 3.87
C ALA A 96 -33.67 -1.51 4.94
N TYR A 97 -32.87 -2.47 4.52
CA TYR A 97 -31.90 -3.13 5.39
C TYR A 97 -30.55 -2.42 5.27
N ASP A 98 -29.69 -2.55 6.28
CA ASP A 98 -28.26 -2.23 6.15
C ASP A 98 -27.65 -3.21 5.13
N THR A 99 -27.74 -2.86 3.84
CA THR A 99 -27.36 -3.72 2.69
C THR A 99 -25.86 -3.73 2.42
N SER A 100 -25.06 -3.13 3.31
CA SER A 100 -23.61 -3.14 3.19
C SER A 100 -22.92 -3.35 4.53
N SER A 101 -21.87 -4.17 4.52
CA SER A 101 -20.98 -4.35 5.66
C SER A 101 -19.70 -3.55 5.42
N THR A 102 -19.13 -2.97 6.48
CA THR A 102 -17.87 -2.23 6.39
C THR A 102 -16.82 -2.84 7.30
N ALA A 103 -15.56 -2.77 6.90
CA ALA A 103 -14.42 -3.21 7.70
C ALA A 103 -13.25 -2.23 7.54
N THR A 104 -12.46 -2.12 8.60
CA THR A 104 -11.24 -1.30 8.63
C THR A 104 -10.03 -2.18 8.33
N VAL A 105 -9.13 -1.71 7.48
CA VAL A 105 -7.84 -2.36 7.23
C VAL A 105 -6.72 -1.43 7.68
N GLN A 106 -5.92 -1.87 8.64
CA GLN A 106 -4.70 -1.19 9.08
C GLN A 106 -3.51 -1.77 8.32
N ILE A 107 -2.78 -0.91 7.64
CA ILE A 107 -1.65 -1.28 6.80
C ILE A 107 -0.40 -0.65 7.39
N THR A 108 0.59 -1.48 7.66
CA THR A 108 1.92 -1.05 8.07
C THR A 108 2.90 -1.22 6.91
N VAL A 109 3.53 -0.12 6.51
CA VAL A 109 4.62 -0.12 5.54
C VAL A 109 5.91 -0.45 6.29
N LEU A 110 6.62 -1.46 5.82
CA LEU A 110 7.90 -1.87 6.36
C LEU A 110 8.99 -1.14 5.59
N ASP A 111 9.78 -0.37 6.33
CA ASP A 111 11.02 0.28 5.89
C ASP A 111 11.97 -0.76 5.25
N VAL A 112 12.47 -0.43 4.06
CA VAL A 112 13.50 -1.13 3.30
C VAL A 112 14.65 -0.16 3.09
N ASN A 113 15.73 -0.40 3.82
CA ASN A 113 16.93 0.44 3.78
C ASN A 113 17.34 0.83 2.35
N GLU A 114 17.28 2.13 2.07
CA GLU A 114 17.72 2.75 0.83
C GLU A 114 19.23 3.04 0.85
N ALA A 115 19.80 3.33 -0.32
CA ALA A 115 21.22 3.65 -0.44
C ALA A 115 21.43 5.16 -0.32
N PRO A 116 22.50 5.64 0.34
CA PRO A 116 22.78 7.05 0.44
C PRO A 116 23.04 7.67 -0.93
N VAL A 117 22.44 8.83 -1.18
CA VAL A 117 22.58 9.61 -2.41
C VAL A 117 23.67 10.66 -2.26
N PHE A 118 24.62 10.70 -3.19
CA PHE A 118 25.69 11.71 -3.20
C PHE A 118 25.27 12.96 -3.96
N HIS A 119 25.64 14.14 -3.45
CA HIS A 119 25.33 15.42 -4.10
C HIS A 119 26.62 16.20 -4.44
N PRO A 120 26.75 16.75 -5.66
CA PRO A 120 25.81 16.68 -6.80
C PRO A 120 25.91 15.37 -7.60
N ASP A 121 24.80 14.92 -8.19
CA ASP A 121 24.72 13.77 -9.12
C ASP A 121 24.07 14.22 -10.46
N PRO A 122 24.73 14.07 -11.63
CA PRO A 122 26.05 13.49 -11.84
C PRO A 122 27.20 14.37 -11.37
N MET A 123 28.19 13.74 -10.74
CA MET A 123 29.36 14.41 -10.17
C MET A 123 30.43 14.61 -11.24
N THR A 124 30.56 15.82 -11.78
CA THR A 124 31.57 16.15 -12.82
C THR A 124 32.68 17.02 -12.23
N ILE A 125 33.94 16.59 -12.37
CA ILE A 125 35.11 17.28 -11.80
C ILE A 125 36.12 17.56 -12.90
N THR A 126 36.55 18.82 -13.03
CA THR A 126 37.66 19.22 -13.90
C THR A 126 38.74 19.87 -13.04
N LYS A 127 39.98 19.37 -13.13
CA LYS A 127 41.14 19.91 -12.39
C LYS A 127 42.33 20.06 -13.34
N GLN A 128 43.19 21.04 -13.08
CA GLN A 128 44.50 21.14 -13.75
C GLN A 128 45.46 20.11 -13.17
N GLU A 129 46.37 19.56 -13.96
CA GLU A 129 47.29 18.49 -13.52
C GLU A 129 48.33 18.96 -12.47
N ASN A 130 48.55 20.27 -12.33
CA ASN A 130 49.58 20.85 -11.46
C ASN A 130 49.09 21.22 -10.04
N ILE A 131 48.14 20.47 -9.46
CA ILE A 131 47.69 20.71 -8.08
C ILE A 131 48.74 20.21 -7.07
N PRO A 132 49.06 21.01 -6.03
CA PRO A 132 50.03 20.62 -5.02
C PRO A 132 49.56 19.41 -4.20
N ILE A 133 50.53 18.64 -3.72
CA ILE A 133 50.30 17.45 -2.87
C ILE A 133 49.56 17.86 -1.59
N GLY A 134 48.47 17.16 -1.29
CA GLY A 134 47.61 17.45 -0.13
C GLY A 134 46.41 18.36 -0.44
N SER A 135 46.22 18.78 -1.69
CA SER A 135 45.03 19.54 -2.10
C SER A 135 43.76 18.69 -1.99
N VAL A 136 42.74 19.21 -1.31
CA VAL A 136 41.40 18.60 -1.33
C VAL A 136 40.82 18.77 -2.73
N VAL A 137 40.61 17.67 -3.41
CA VAL A 137 40.14 17.64 -4.81
C VAL A 137 38.63 17.87 -4.85
N LEU A 138 37.89 17.29 -3.92
CA LEU A 138 36.44 17.32 -3.84
C LEU A 138 35.99 17.08 -2.40
N THR A 139 34.97 17.81 -1.98
CA THR A 139 34.18 17.50 -0.78
C THR A 139 32.78 17.12 -1.26
N VAL A 140 32.32 15.93 -0.92
CA VAL A 140 30.98 15.45 -1.28
C VAL A 140 30.12 15.38 -0.03
N ASN A 141 28.83 15.63 -0.19
CA ASN A 141 27.85 15.31 0.83
C ASN A 141 27.04 14.10 0.37
N ALA A 142 26.78 13.18 1.29
CA ALA A 142 25.86 12.07 1.09
C ALA A 142 24.65 12.27 1.99
N THR A 143 23.46 11.96 1.51
CA THR A 143 22.23 12.00 2.29
C THR A 143 21.53 10.67 2.16
N ASP A 144 21.21 10.08 3.30
CA ASP A 144 20.42 8.87 3.38
C ASP A 144 18.95 9.27 3.54
N PRO A 145 18.04 8.85 2.65
CA PRO A 145 16.63 9.13 2.79
C PRO A 145 15.99 8.35 3.95
N ASP A 146 16.57 7.22 4.39
CA ASP A 146 16.04 6.41 5.49
C ASP A 146 15.98 7.26 6.76
N THR A 147 14.76 7.49 7.27
CA THR A 147 14.57 8.30 8.49
C THR A 147 14.75 7.48 9.77
N LEU A 148 14.66 6.16 9.67
CA LEU A 148 14.74 5.22 10.80
C LEU A 148 16.06 4.44 10.87
N GLN A 149 16.94 4.56 9.87
CA GLN A 149 18.23 3.88 9.83
C GLN A 149 19.38 4.89 9.69
N HIS A 150 20.42 4.72 10.51
CA HIS A 150 21.65 5.52 10.40
C HIS A 150 22.72 4.71 9.66
N GLN A 151 22.99 5.06 8.42
CA GLN A 151 24.06 4.43 7.64
C GLN A 151 25.40 5.13 7.87
N THR A 152 26.46 4.34 8.05
CA THR A 152 27.83 4.87 8.18
C THR A 152 28.64 4.50 6.93
N ILE A 153 29.05 5.51 6.16
CA ILE A 153 29.94 5.34 5.01
C ILE A 153 31.38 5.21 5.55
N ARG A 154 32.10 4.16 5.14
CA ARG A 154 33.51 3.89 5.50
C ARG A 154 34.42 3.93 4.30
#